data_AF-A0A3L7A0G3-F1
#
_entry.id   AF-A0A3L7A0G3-F1
#
_cell.length_a   1.000
_cell.length_b   1.000
_cell.length_c   1.000
_cell.angle_alpha   90.00
_cell.angle_beta   90.00
_cell.angle_gamma   90.00
#
_symmetry.space_group_name_H-M   'P 1'
#
loop_
_entity.id
_entity.type
_entity.pdbx_description
1 polymer ?
#
loop_
_entity_poly.entity_id
_entity_poly.type
_entity_poly.pdbx_seq_one_letter_code
_entity_poly.pdbx_strand_id
1 'polypeptide(L)'
;MNRLGGSDRYATAGAINRASFATNGTVYLANGAGFADALAGAALAGKNKAPLYTVRATCVPAQVLADIKTLRASSVVLLGGTGALSANVAKLVACK
;
A
#
# COMPACT_ATOMS: atom_id res chain seq x y z
N MET A 1 -8.44 8.74 -23.01
CA MET A 1 -8.26 9.04 -21.57
C MET A 1 -8.44 7.75 -20.80
N ASN A 2 -7.44 7.28 -20.06
CA ASN A 2 -7.55 6.05 -19.28
C ASN A 2 -7.80 6.41 -17.80
N ARG A 3 -8.98 6.06 -17.27
CA ARG A 3 -9.33 6.32 -15.86
C ARG A 3 -9.00 5.09 -15.03
N LEU A 4 -8.04 5.22 -14.13
CA LEU A 4 -7.69 4.18 -13.17
C LEU A 4 -8.46 4.43 -11.87
N GLY A 5 -9.29 3.46 -11.46
CA GLY A 5 -10.11 3.57 -10.26
C GLY A 5 -10.69 2.23 -9.83
N GLY A 6 -11.19 2.17 -8.59
CA GLY A 6 -11.84 0.99 -8.03
C GLY A 6 -13.03 1.36 -7.14
N SER A 7 -13.63 0.35 -6.52
CA SER A 7 -14.81 0.49 -5.63
C SER A 7 -14.55 1.30 -4.37
N ASP A 8 -13.29 1.40 -3.95
CA ASP A 8 -12.85 2.23 -2.82
C ASP A 8 -11.44 2.82 -3.07
N ARG A 9 -10.95 3.57 -2.08
CA ARG A 9 -9.62 4.20 -2.12
C ARG A 9 -8.48 3.19 -2.20
N TYR A 10 -8.64 2.01 -1.61
CA TYR A 10 -7.63 0.95 -1.58
C TYR A 10 -7.56 0.25 -2.95
N ALA A 11 -8.71 -0.04 -3.55
CA ALA A 11 -8.82 -0.59 -4.90
C ALA A 11 -8.30 0.38 -5.96
N THR A 12 -8.55 1.69 -5.78
CA THR A 12 -8.00 2.74 -6.66
C THR A 12 -6.48 2.79 -6.58
N ALA A 13 -5.90 2.80 -5.37
CA ALA A 13 -4.45 2.74 -5.19
C ALA A 13 -3.84 1.48 -5.82
N GLY A 14 -4.49 0.32 -5.65
CA GLY A 14 -4.06 -0.91 -6.31
C GLY A 14 -4.12 -0.86 -7.84
N ALA A 15 -5.16 -0.25 -8.41
CA ALA A 15 -5.25 -0.07 -9.86
C ALA A 15 -4.12 0.81 -10.42
N ILE A 16 -3.78 1.89 -9.72
CA ILE A 16 -2.65 2.75 -10.07
C ILE A 16 -1.34 1.96 -9.99
N ASN A 17 -1.09 1.28 -8.87
CA ASN A 17 0.15 0.52 -8.68
C ASN A 17 0.33 -0.60 -9.73
N ARG A 18 -0.74 -1.34 -10.07
CA ARG A 18 -0.68 -2.37 -11.12
C ARG A 18 -0.41 -1.80 -12.51
N ALA A 19 -0.86 -0.58 -12.80
CA ALA A 19 -0.58 0.09 -14.06
C ALA A 19 0.86 0.62 -14.13
N SER A 20 1.48 0.91 -12.97
CA SER A 20 2.82 1.51 -12.88
C SER A 20 3.94 0.50 -12.62
N PHE A 21 3.65 -0.63 -11.98
CA PHE A 21 4.66 -1.58 -11.50
C PHE A 21 4.29 -3.02 -11.86
N ALA A 22 5.15 -3.68 -12.64
CA ALA A 22 5.02 -5.11 -12.92
C ALA A 22 5.73 -5.97 -11.87
N THR A 23 6.87 -5.50 -11.35
CA THR A 23 7.65 -6.14 -10.27
C THR A 23 8.25 -5.06 -9.38
N ASN A 24 8.39 -5.33 -8.08
CA ASN A 24 9.11 -4.45 -7.17
C ASN A 24 9.54 -5.21 -5.91
N GLY A 25 10.80 -5.04 -5.50
CA GLY A 25 11.32 -5.67 -4.28
C GLY A 25 10.79 -5.05 -2.98
N THR A 26 10.34 -3.79 -3.04
CA THR A 26 9.91 -3.03 -1.86
C THR A 26 8.51 -2.45 -2.06
N VAL A 27 7.65 -2.59 -1.06
CA VAL A 27 6.31 -2.01 -1.04
C VAL A 27 6.15 -1.14 0.19
N TYR A 28 5.55 0.03 0.03
CA TYR A 28 5.24 0.94 1.14
C TYR A 28 3.76 0.83 1.52
N LEU A 29 3.46 0.75 2.81
CA LEU A 29 2.11 0.75 3.35
C LEU A 29 1.90 1.96 4.26
N ALA A 30 0.83 2.72 4.03
CA ALA A 30 0.41 3.82 4.90
C ALA A 30 -1.07 3.68 5.28
N ASN A 31 -1.49 4.29 6.39
CA ASN A 31 -2.90 4.29 6.78
C ASN A 31 -3.73 5.14 5.80
N GLY A 32 -4.73 4.55 5.15
CA GLY A 32 -5.61 5.26 4.21
C GLY A 32 -6.65 6.17 4.86
N ALA A 33 -6.80 6.13 6.18
CA ALA A 33 -7.63 7.04 6.97
C ALA A 33 -6.84 8.25 7.50
N GLY A 34 -5.52 8.12 7.69
CA GLY A 34 -4.62 9.19 8.13
C GLY A 34 -3.73 9.67 6.98
N PHE A 35 -4.04 10.83 6.41
CA PHE A 35 -3.42 11.27 5.15
C PHE A 35 -1.95 11.70 5.27
N ALA A 36 -1.50 12.10 6.46
CA ALA A 36 -0.18 12.71 6.67
C ALA A 36 0.99 11.76 6.32
N ASP A 37 0.94 10.51 6.79
CA ASP A 37 2.01 9.53 6.55
C ASP A 37 2.07 9.09 5.08
N ALA A 38 0.91 8.98 4.43
CA ALA A 38 0.83 8.67 3.01
C ALA A 38 1.38 9.82 2.15
N LEU A 39 1.11 11.08 2.53
CA LEU A 39 1.59 12.26 1.81
C LEU A 39 3.11 12.42 1.91
N ALA A 40 3.66 12.33 3.13
CA ALA A 40 5.11 12.36 3.33
C ALA A 40 5.79 11.14 2.70
N GLY A 41 5.15 9.97 2.83
CA GLY A 41 5.57 8.70 2.28
C GLY A 41 5.66 8.64 0.76
N ALA A 42 4.76 9.35 0.06
CA ALA A 42 4.69 9.34 -1.39
C ALA A 42 5.98 9.87 -2.05
N ALA A 43 6.64 10.87 -1.45
CA ALA A 43 7.92 11.37 -1.95
C ALA A 43 9.02 10.31 -1.83
N LEU A 44 9.08 9.57 -0.72
CA LEU A 44 10.04 8.49 -0.51
C LEU A 44 9.78 7.31 -1.47
N ALA A 45 8.52 6.89 -1.59
CA ALA A 45 8.11 5.82 -2.50
C ALA A 45 8.42 6.21 -3.97
N GLY A 46 8.13 7.46 -4.35
CA GLY A 46 8.46 7.99 -5.67
C GLY A 46 9.96 8.03 -5.95
N LYS A 47 10.77 8.50 -4.99
CA LYS A 47 12.24 8.49 -5.09
C LYS A 47 12.78 7.07 -5.29
N ASN A 48 12.21 6.10 -4.59
CA ASN A 48 12.62 4.70 -4.66
C ASN A 48 11.94 3.93 -5.81
N LYS A 49 11.13 4.59 -6.64
CA LYS A 49 10.35 3.99 -7.74
C LYS A 49 9.60 2.75 -7.27
N ALA A 50 8.92 2.87 -6.13
CA ALA A 50 8.25 1.78 -5.44
C ALA A 50 6.76 2.08 -5.22
N PRO A 51 5.90 1.05 -5.25
CA PRO A 51 4.48 1.23 -5.02
C PRO A 51 4.20 1.62 -3.57
N LEU A 52 3.26 2.56 -3.40
CA LEU A 52 2.68 2.94 -2.13
C LEU A 52 1.22 2.50 -2.12
N TYR A 53 0.85 1.67 -1.15
CA TYR A 53 -0.53 1.30 -0.89
C TYR A 53 -1.04 2.00 0.36
N THR A 54 -2.29 2.41 0.30
CA THR A 54 -3.03 2.74 1.51
C THR A 54 -3.72 1.48 2.02
N VAL A 55 -3.77 1.31 3.34
CA VAL A 55 -4.40 0.15 4.02
C VAL A 55 -5.25 0.63 5.19
N ARG A 56 -6.01 -0.28 5.83
CA ARG A 56 -6.70 0.03 7.08
C ARG A 56 -5.71 -0.02 8.24
N ALA A 57 -5.99 0.73 9.31
CA ALA A 57 -5.12 0.76 10.50
C ALA A 57 -4.90 -0.63 11.14
N THR A 58 -5.88 -1.54 11.02
CA THR A 58 -5.90 -2.82 11.72
C THR A 58 -5.70 -4.04 10.83
N CYS A 59 -5.70 -3.89 9.50
CA CYS A 59 -5.60 -5.01 8.57
C CYS A 59 -5.23 -4.55 7.16
N VAL A 60 -4.74 -5.49 6.35
CA VAL A 60 -4.39 -5.25 4.95
C VAL A 60 -5.52 -5.79 4.05
N PRO A 61 -6.09 -4.98 3.13
CA PRO A 61 -7.06 -5.47 2.17
C PRO A 61 -6.50 -6.64 1.34
N ALA A 62 -7.32 -7.65 1.05
CA ALA A 62 -6.89 -8.86 0.35
C ALA A 62 -6.24 -8.57 -1.02
N GLN A 63 -6.73 -7.55 -1.72
CA GLN A 63 -6.19 -7.12 -3.00
C GLN A 63 -4.75 -6.60 -2.87
N VAL A 64 -4.43 -5.88 -1.80
CA VAL A 64 -3.06 -5.38 -1.56
C VAL A 64 -2.11 -6.54 -1.28
N LEU A 65 -2.55 -7.54 -0.51
CA LEU A 65 -1.77 -8.76 -0.27
C LEU A 65 -1.50 -9.54 -1.57
N ALA A 66 -2.49 -9.61 -2.47
CA ALA A 66 -2.33 -10.24 -3.78
C ALA A 66 -1.34 -9.46 -4.67
N ASP A 67 -1.40 -8.13 -4.65
CA ASP A 67 -0.49 -7.29 -5.40
C ASP A 67 0.96 -7.44 -4.88
N ILE A 68 1.19 -7.45 -3.55
CA ILE A 68 2.52 -7.66 -2.94
C ILE A 68 3.14 -8.98 -3.44
N LYS A 69 2.34 -10.04 -3.52
CA LYS A 69 2.79 -11.35 -4.06
C LYS A 69 3.12 -11.26 -5.55
N THR A 70 2.25 -10.62 -6.34
CA THR A 70 2.44 -10.45 -7.79
C THR A 70 3.72 -9.66 -8.10
N LEU A 71 3.99 -8.62 -7.31
CA LEU A 71 5.18 -7.79 -7.42
C LEU A 71 6.48 -8.52 -7.03
N ARG A 72 6.37 -9.67 -6.35
CA ARG A 72 7.48 -10.43 -5.75
C ARG A 72 8.27 -9.59 -4.74
N ALA A 73 7.55 -8.79 -3.95
CA ALA A 73 8.18 -7.95 -2.94
C ALA A 73 8.79 -8.79 -1.82
N SER A 74 10.05 -8.51 -1.50
CA SER A 74 10.78 -9.12 -0.38
C SER A 74 10.77 -8.23 0.86
N SER A 75 10.46 -6.94 0.69
CA SER A 75 10.43 -5.95 1.77
C SER A 75 9.12 -5.17 1.79
N VAL A 76 8.55 -5.03 2.99
CA VAL A 76 7.38 -4.17 3.23
C VAL A 76 7.75 -3.12 4.26
N VAL A 77 7.61 -1.85 3.90
CA VAL A 77 7.92 -0.70 4.74
C VAL A 77 6.61 -0.07 5.21
N LEU A 78 6.44 0.01 6.53
CA LEU A 78 5.28 0.65 7.14
C LEU A 78 5.59 2.13 7.40
N LEU A 79 4.73 2.99 6.88
CA LEU A 79 4.81 4.44 7.03
C LEU A 79 3.73 4.87 8.02
N GLY A 80 4.17 5.14 9.24
CA GLY A 80 3.31 5.49 10.37
C GLY A 80 3.66 4.67 11.61
N GLY A 81 3.46 5.27 12.78
CA GLY A 81 3.69 4.60 14.06
C GLY A 81 2.62 3.54 14.38
N THR A 82 2.78 2.85 15.51
CA THR A 82 1.86 1.78 15.97
C THR A 82 0.43 2.25 16.20
N GLY A 83 0.22 3.55 16.46
CA GLY A 83 -1.12 4.16 16.55
C GLY A 83 -1.81 4.34 15.19
N ALA A 84 -1.04 4.46 14.10
CA ALA A 84 -1.57 4.59 12.74
C ALA A 84 -1.70 3.22 12.05
N LEU A 85 -0.75 2.32 12.29
CA LEU A 85 -0.71 0.96 11.76
C LEU A 85 -0.44 -0.02 12.90
N SER A 86 -1.44 -0.85 13.22
CA SER A 86 -1.33 -1.85 14.29
C SER A 86 -0.38 -2.99 13.94
N ALA A 87 -0.03 -3.79 14.95
CA ALA A 87 0.76 -5.01 14.77
C ALA A 87 0.16 -6.02 13.78
N ASN A 88 -1.15 -5.98 13.55
CA ASN A 88 -1.80 -6.83 12.55
C ASN A 88 -1.38 -6.45 11.12
N VAL A 89 -1.19 -5.17 10.83
CA VAL A 89 -0.67 -4.71 9.53
C VAL A 89 0.78 -5.15 9.37
N ALA A 90 1.61 -5.04 10.42
CA ALA A 90 2.99 -5.51 10.40
C ALA A 90 3.10 -7.03 10.15
N LYS A 91 2.11 -7.80 10.60
CA LYS A 91 1.97 -9.24 10.34
C LYS A 91 1.24 -9.57 9.03
N LEU A 92 0.90 -8.56 8.22
CA LEU A 92 0.16 -8.71 6.96
C LEU A 92 -1.17 -9.47 7.11
N VAL A 93 -1.86 -9.28 8.25
CA VAL A 93 -3.15 -9.90 8.51
C VAL A 93 -4.19 -9.33 7.54
N ALA A 94 -4.87 -10.22 6.82
CA ALA A 94 -5.93 -9.86 5.89
C ALA A 94 -7.14 -9.25 6.62
N CYS A 95 -7.77 -8.26 6.00
CA CYS A 95 -9.08 -7.79 6.44
C CYS A 95 -10.14 -8.87 6.27
N LYS A 96 -11.00 -9.03 7.29
CA LYS A 96 -12.24 -9.80 7.19
C LYS A 96 -13.32 -8.99 6.48
#